data_AF-A0A920HC53-F1
#
_entry.id   AF-A0A920HC53-F1
#
_cell.length_a   1.000
_cell.length_b   1.000
_cell.length_c   1.000
_cell.angle_alpha   90.00
_cell.angle_beta   90.00
_cell.angle_gamma   90.00
#
_symmetry.space_group_name_H-M   'P 1'
#
loop_
_entity.id
_entity.type
_entity.pdbx_description
1 polymer ?
#
loop_
_entity_poly.entity_id
_entity_poly.type
_entity_poly.pdbx_seq_one_letter_code
_entity_poly.pdbx_strand_id
1 'polypeptide(L)'
;MPTAPFFMGTYGDMVTLLFALFVILYSMSNMDPILFENASKAMKGAFGILEAQESPVKSKAIRITDIEVQRRMSEYESMLDMEQVIKELDMVDKITVQQTEQGAVIRFSDEVLFKKGSAKLRPEAFDILRSVGIKLLEKNPKSIEVEGHTDSTPIRSRQFPSNWELSSARATSVVKFLITIVNIDPSNYKQLGTASLNHRPK
;
A
#
# COMPACT_ATOMS: atom_id res chain seq x y z
N MET A 1 -18.72 53.30 32.28
CA MET A 1 -18.96 51.89 31.90
C MET A 1 -17.84 51.06 32.52
N PRO A 2 -18.11 49.87 33.10
CA PRO A 2 -17.05 49.03 33.67
C PRO A 2 -16.15 48.54 32.54
N THR A 3 -14.84 48.78 32.63
CA THR A 3 -13.85 48.24 31.70
C THR A 3 -13.54 46.80 32.08
N ALA A 4 -13.42 45.91 31.09
CA ALA A 4 -13.11 44.50 31.32
C ALA A 4 -11.77 44.33 32.09
N PRO A 5 -11.64 43.29 32.93
CA PRO A 5 -10.40 43.04 33.67
C PRO A 5 -9.20 42.79 32.74
N PHE A 6 -8.02 43.31 33.10
CA PHE A 6 -6.80 43.22 32.28
C PHE A 6 -6.42 41.81 31.83
N PHE A 7 -6.68 40.79 32.65
CA PHE A 7 -6.38 39.39 32.33
C PHE A 7 -7.27 38.80 31.22
N MET A 8 -8.43 39.41 30.97
CA MET A 8 -9.39 38.91 29.98
C MET A 8 -8.87 39.09 28.55
N GLY A 9 -8.02 40.10 28.32
CA GLY A 9 -7.35 40.33 27.03
C GLY A 9 -6.28 39.30 26.71
N THR A 10 -5.39 39.00 27.66
CA THR A 10 -4.33 37.98 27.49
C THR A 10 -4.91 36.56 27.43
N TYR A 11 -6.00 36.31 28.17
CA TYR A 11 -6.75 35.06 28.07
C TYR A 11 -7.38 34.90 26.67
N GLY A 12 -8.01 35.97 26.15
CA GLY A 12 -8.57 35.97 24.79
C GLY A 12 -7.51 35.68 23.73
N ASP A 13 -6.34 36.32 23.82
CA ASP A 13 -5.22 36.11 22.90
C ASP A 13 -4.73 34.65 22.92
N MET A 14 -4.50 34.08 24.11
CA MET A 14 -4.09 32.68 24.27
C MET A 14 -5.12 31.69 23.69
N VAL A 15 -6.41 31.95 23.89
CA VAL A 15 -7.49 31.12 23.32
C VAL A 15 -7.52 31.23 21.80
N THR A 16 -7.31 32.42 21.23
CA THR A 16 -7.27 32.59 19.77
C THR A 16 -6.03 31.97 19.13
N LEU A 17 -4.86 32.02 19.79
CA LEU A 17 -3.65 31.32 19.32
C LEU A 17 -3.82 29.81 19.36
N LEU A 18 -4.43 29.28 20.43
CA LEU A 18 -4.72 27.85 20.54
C LEU A 18 -5.74 27.41 19.47
N PHE A 19 -6.78 28.21 19.23
CA PHE A 19 -7.76 27.94 18.18
C PHE A 19 -7.11 27.96 16.78
N ALA A 20 -6.30 28.98 16.48
CA ALA A 20 -5.56 29.05 15.23
C ALA A 20 -4.62 27.86 15.04
N LEU A 21 -3.93 27.44 16.11
CA LEU A 21 -3.07 26.26 16.10
C LEU A 21 -3.86 24.99 15.80
N PHE A 22 -5.01 24.77 16.45
CA PHE A 22 -5.85 23.60 16.20
C PHE A 22 -6.44 23.56 14.79
N VAL A 23 -6.82 24.72 14.23
CA VAL A 23 -7.30 24.80 12.85
C VAL A 23 -6.18 24.43 11.87
N ILE A 24 -4.93 24.88 12.11
CA ILE A 24 -3.77 24.51 11.29
C ILE A 24 -3.48 23.00 11.42
N LEU A 25 -3.46 22.45 12.64
CA LEU A 25 -3.22 21.02 12.86
C LEU A 25 -4.31 20.15 12.23
N TYR A 26 -5.58 20.58 12.32
CA TYR A 26 -6.70 19.91 11.67
C TYR A 26 -6.57 19.95 10.14
N SER A 27 -6.15 21.09 9.58
CA SER A 27 -5.88 21.23 8.15
C SER A 27 -4.74 20.31 7.67
N MET A 28 -3.76 20.01 8.52
CA MET A 28 -2.65 19.11 8.19
C MET A 28 -3.03 17.62 8.30
N SER A 29 -4.02 17.26 9.11
CA SER A 29 -4.39 15.86 9.39
C SER A 29 -4.99 15.13 8.17
N ASN A 30 -5.61 15.85 7.24
CA ASN A 30 -6.24 15.28 6.04
C ASN A 30 -5.68 15.89 4.75
N MET A 31 -4.49 16.50 4.83
CA MET A 31 -3.91 17.22 3.69
C MET A 31 -3.41 16.21 2.66
N ASP A 32 -3.91 16.35 1.43
CA ASP A 32 -3.46 15.59 0.27
C ASP A 32 -1.96 15.87 0.04
N PRO A 33 -1.08 14.86 -0.01
CA PRO A 33 0.38 15.05 -0.13
C PRO A 33 0.77 15.94 -1.32
N ILE A 34 -0.02 15.96 -2.39
CA ILE A 34 0.21 16.76 -3.61
C ILE A 34 0.01 18.26 -3.36
N LEU A 35 -1.01 18.64 -2.57
CA LEU A 35 -1.33 20.04 -2.30
C LEU A 35 -0.33 20.67 -1.34
N PHE A 36 0.11 19.92 -0.32
CA PHE A 36 1.14 20.36 0.63
C PHE A 36 2.47 20.62 -0.07
N GLU A 37 2.85 19.76 -1.01
CA GLU A 37 4.09 19.93 -1.77
C GLU A 37 4.05 21.17 -2.67
N ASN A 38 2.96 21.37 -3.41
CA ASN A 38 2.77 22.56 -4.25
C ASN A 38 2.81 23.87 -3.44
N ALA A 39 2.18 23.87 -2.26
CA ALA A 39 2.23 24.99 -1.33
C ALA A 39 3.66 25.23 -0.79
N SER A 40 4.38 24.15 -0.45
CA SER A 40 5.77 24.23 0.02
C SER A 40 6.75 24.71 -1.06
N LYS A 41 6.54 24.33 -2.32
CA LYS A 41 7.32 24.76 -3.49
C LYS A 41 7.07 26.25 -3.77
N ALA A 42 5.81 26.68 -3.74
CA ALA A 42 5.45 28.10 -3.86
C ALA A 42 6.04 28.94 -2.71
N MET A 43 6.03 28.42 -1.49
CA MET A 43 6.59 29.09 -0.31
C MET A 43 8.12 29.16 -0.37
N LYS A 44 8.81 28.08 -0.75
CA LYS A 44 10.27 28.09 -0.96
C LYS A 44 10.70 29.02 -2.11
N GLY A 45 9.86 29.15 -3.14
CA GLY A 45 10.06 30.14 -4.21
C GLY A 45 9.83 31.57 -3.74
N ALA A 46 8.82 31.82 -2.90
CA ALA A 46 8.48 33.14 -2.39
C ALA A 46 9.40 33.64 -1.27
N PHE A 47 9.92 32.76 -0.43
CA PHE A 47 10.93 33.07 0.60
C PHE A 47 12.39 32.99 0.07
N GLY A 48 12.57 32.63 -1.20
CA GLY A 48 13.85 32.31 -1.83
C GLY A 48 14.53 33.45 -2.59
N ILE A 49 14.34 34.70 -2.19
CA ILE A 49 15.06 35.86 -2.77
C ILE A 49 15.90 36.52 -1.68
N LEU A 50 17.15 36.07 -1.59
CA LEU A 50 18.35 36.89 -1.45
C LEU A 50 19.56 36.01 -1.88
N GLU A 51 20.01 36.29 -3.11
CA GLU A 51 21.32 36.03 -3.73
C GLU A 51 22.04 34.69 -3.53
N ALA A 52 21.99 33.89 -4.60
CA ALA A 52 23.16 33.50 -5.40
C ALA A 52 24.53 33.44 -4.67
N GLN A 53 24.82 32.29 -4.05
CA GLN A 53 26.11 31.65 -4.28
C GLN A 53 25.90 30.16 -4.53
N GLU A 54 26.41 29.73 -5.68
CA GLU A 54 26.46 28.35 -6.12
C GLU A 54 27.14 27.49 -5.05
N SER A 55 26.36 26.67 -4.35
CA SER A 55 26.87 25.58 -3.52
C SER A 55 26.27 24.28 -4.05
N PRO A 56 27.10 23.31 -4.48
CA PRO A 56 26.62 22.09 -5.14
C PRO A 56 25.76 21.19 -4.23
N VAL A 57 25.66 21.53 -2.94
CA VAL A 57 24.97 20.74 -1.91
C VAL A 57 23.44 20.94 -1.93
N LYS A 58 22.92 22.10 -2.37
CA LYS A 58 21.46 22.34 -2.42
C LYS A 58 20.76 21.53 -3.52
N SER A 59 21.49 21.09 -4.54
CA SER A 59 20.96 20.26 -5.63
C SER A 59 20.58 18.84 -5.18
N LYS A 60 21.25 18.29 -4.16
CA LYS A 60 21.06 16.89 -3.75
C LYS A 60 19.81 16.71 -2.89
N ALA A 61 19.55 17.62 -1.96
CA ALA A 61 18.36 17.56 -1.10
C ALA A 61 17.06 17.76 -1.90
N ILE A 62 17.04 18.68 -2.87
CA ILE A 62 15.88 18.92 -3.74
C ILE A 62 15.64 17.73 -4.68
N ARG A 63 16.71 17.16 -5.27
CA ARG A 63 16.61 15.94 -6.10
C ARG A 63 16.13 14.73 -5.31
N ILE A 64 16.52 14.56 -4.05
CA ILE A 64 16.04 13.45 -3.20
C ILE A 64 14.55 13.60 -2.92
N THR A 65 14.06 14.82 -2.64
CA THR A 65 12.62 15.04 -2.44
C THR A 65 11.81 14.83 -3.72
N ASP A 66 12.26 15.29 -4.89
CA ASP A 66 11.54 15.08 -6.14
C ASP A 66 11.53 13.59 -6.56
N ILE A 67 12.59 12.83 -6.31
CA ILE A 67 12.65 11.38 -6.59
C ILE A 67 11.69 10.60 -5.67
N GLU A 68 11.67 10.91 -4.37
CA GLU A 68 10.79 10.25 -3.41
C GLU A 68 9.31 10.57 -3.69
N VAL A 69 9.01 11.82 -4.05
CA VAL A 69 7.67 12.26 -4.48
C VAL A 69 7.23 11.52 -5.75
N GLN A 70 8.07 11.48 -6.78
CA GLN A 70 7.75 10.79 -8.03
C GLN A 70 7.54 9.29 -7.81
N ARG A 71 8.31 8.69 -6.89
CA ARG A 71 8.16 7.29 -6.48
C ARG A 71 6.81 7.07 -5.78
N ARG A 72 6.42 7.92 -4.83
CA ARG A 72 5.12 7.82 -4.15
C ARG A 72 3.94 8.05 -5.09
N MET A 73 4.05 9.01 -6.01
CA MET A 73 3.01 9.22 -7.04
C MET A 73 2.86 8.01 -7.96
N SER A 74 3.96 7.42 -8.43
CA SER A 74 3.88 6.23 -9.30
C SER A 74 3.37 4.99 -8.55
N GLU A 75 3.65 4.85 -7.26
CA GLU A 75 3.06 3.82 -6.40
C GLU A 75 1.54 4.01 -6.25
N TYR A 76 1.09 5.25 -6.01
CA TYR A 76 -0.33 5.59 -5.90
C TYR A 76 -1.11 5.37 -7.21
N GLU A 77 -0.55 5.80 -8.35
CA GLU A 77 -1.14 5.52 -9.66
C GLU A 77 -1.24 4.01 -9.93
N SER A 78 -0.23 3.24 -9.50
CA SER A 78 -0.24 1.78 -9.65
C SER A 78 -1.30 1.10 -8.80
N MET A 79 -1.64 1.68 -7.64
CA MET A 79 -2.75 1.21 -6.81
C MET A 79 -4.10 1.45 -7.49
N LEU A 80 -4.35 2.67 -8.01
CA LEU A 80 -5.60 3.00 -8.71
C LEU A 80 -5.84 2.10 -9.92
N ASP A 81 -4.76 1.81 -10.65
CA ASP A 81 -4.75 0.93 -11.81
C ASP A 81 -5.09 -0.53 -11.42
N MET A 82 -4.58 -1.03 -10.29
CA MET A 82 -5.02 -2.34 -9.76
C MET A 82 -6.46 -2.34 -9.25
N GLU A 83 -6.91 -1.27 -8.59
CA GLU A 83 -8.30 -1.14 -8.15
C GLU A 83 -9.27 -1.14 -9.33
N GLN A 84 -8.90 -0.52 -10.45
CA GLN A 84 -9.67 -0.54 -11.69
C GLN A 84 -9.82 -1.95 -12.25
N VAL A 85 -8.71 -2.72 -12.33
CA VAL A 85 -8.75 -4.12 -12.78
C VAL A 85 -9.68 -4.96 -11.90
N ILE A 86 -9.68 -4.74 -10.58
CA ILE A 86 -10.55 -5.48 -9.65
C ILE A 86 -12.01 -5.09 -9.81
N LYS A 87 -12.27 -3.81 -10.07
CA LYS A 87 -13.62 -3.28 -10.31
C LYS A 87 -14.20 -3.82 -11.62
N GLU A 88 -13.40 -3.93 -12.67
CA GLU A 88 -13.82 -4.49 -13.96
C GLU A 88 -14.15 -5.99 -13.88
N LEU A 89 -13.50 -6.72 -12.96
CA LEU A 89 -13.78 -8.14 -12.72
C LEU A 89 -15.02 -8.39 -11.84
N ASP A 90 -15.75 -7.34 -11.42
CA ASP A 90 -16.90 -7.41 -10.50
C ASP A 90 -16.57 -8.18 -9.19
N MET A 91 -15.33 -8.05 -8.73
CA MET A 91 -14.76 -8.84 -7.64
C MET A 91 -14.40 -8.00 -6.41
N VAL A 92 -14.94 -6.78 -6.32
CA VAL A 92 -14.63 -5.78 -5.29
C VAL A 92 -14.82 -6.32 -3.87
N ASP A 93 -15.80 -7.18 -3.64
CA ASP A 93 -16.06 -7.77 -2.32
C ASP A 93 -15.11 -8.92 -1.94
N LYS A 94 -14.36 -9.45 -2.91
CA LYS A 94 -13.56 -10.68 -2.71
C LYS A 94 -12.07 -10.50 -2.95
N ILE A 95 -11.67 -9.36 -3.51
CA ILE A 95 -10.28 -8.98 -3.73
C ILE A 95 -10.08 -7.57 -3.18
N THR A 96 -9.12 -7.41 -2.28
CA THR A 96 -8.77 -6.09 -1.73
C THR A 96 -7.32 -5.76 -2.02
N VAL A 97 -7.05 -4.54 -2.43
CA VAL A 97 -5.69 -4.01 -2.62
C VAL A 97 -5.42 -2.97 -1.55
N GLN A 98 -4.29 -3.09 -0.88
CA GLN A 98 -3.87 -2.14 0.15
C GLN A 98 -2.43 -1.73 -0.10
N GLN A 99 -2.15 -0.43 -0.09
CA GLN A 99 -0.77 0.06 -0.10
C GLN A 99 -0.20 0.01 1.32
N THR A 100 0.99 -0.57 1.46
CA THR A 100 1.75 -0.58 2.71
C THR A 100 3.14 0.02 2.45
N GLU A 101 3.90 0.29 3.51
CA GLU A 101 5.30 0.73 3.39
C GLU A 101 6.19 -0.28 2.66
N GLN A 102 5.79 -1.56 2.65
CA GLN A 102 6.50 -2.66 2.00
C GLN A 102 6.07 -2.89 0.54
N GLY A 103 5.00 -2.23 0.09
CA GLY A 103 4.45 -2.36 -1.26
C GLY A 103 2.94 -2.60 -1.27
N ALA A 104 2.41 -2.91 -2.45
CA ALA A 104 1.01 -3.24 -2.63
C ALA A 104 0.73 -4.67 -2.17
N VAL A 105 -0.26 -4.83 -1.30
CA VAL A 105 -0.73 -6.13 -0.79
C VAL A 105 -2.08 -6.43 -1.42
N ILE A 106 -2.13 -7.53 -2.18
CA ILE A 106 -3.36 -8.03 -2.82
C ILE A 106 -3.87 -9.21 -2.00
N ARG A 107 -5.07 -9.09 -1.46
CA ARG A 107 -5.71 -10.17 -0.69
C ARG A 107 -6.88 -10.73 -1.46
N PHE A 108 -6.93 -12.06 -1.53
CA PHE A 108 -8.01 -12.81 -2.15
C PHE A 108 -8.76 -13.57 -1.07
N SER A 109 -10.09 -13.61 -1.16
CA SER A 109 -10.89 -14.55 -0.38
C SER A 109 -10.60 -15.99 -0.83
N ASP A 110 -10.44 -16.88 0.14
CA ASP A 110 -10.17 -18.31 -0.07
C ASP A 110 -11.18 -18.98 -1.03
N GLU A 111 -12.45 -18.59 -0.93
CA GLU A 111 -13.55 -19.19 -1.70
C GLU A 111 -13.50 -18.87 -3.19
N VAL A 112 -12.82 -17.77 -3.55
CA VAL A 112 -12.61 -17.36 -4.93
C VAL A 112 -11.55 -18.23 -5.60
N LEU A 113 -10.45 -18.48 -4.90
CA LEU A 113 -9.31 -19.19 -5.47
C LEU A 113 -9.46 -20.71 -5.37
N PHE A 114 -10.05 -21.22 -4.29
CA PHE A 114 -10.01 -22.62 -3.94
C PHE A 114 -11.37 -23.19 -3.56
N LYS A 115 -11.54 -24.50 -3.77
CA LYS A 115 -12.61 -25.25 -3.11
C LYS A 115 -12.27 -25.46 -1.63
N LYS A 116 -13.29 -25.60 -0.79
CA LYS A 116 -13.13 -25.87 0.65
C LYS A 116 -12.23 -27.10 0.87
N GLY A 117 -11.19 -26.94 1.68
CA GLY A 117 -10.23 -28.01 2.01
C GLY A 117 -9.33 -28.47 0.85
N SER A 118 -9.27 -27.72 -0.26
CA SER A 118 -8.43 -28.05 -1.41
C SER A 118 -7.38 -26.97 -1.66
N ALA A 119 -6.22 -27.40 -2.18
CA ALA A 119 -5.20 -26.53 -2.76
C ALA A 119 -5.34 -26.39 -4.28
N LYS A 120 -6.30 -27.09 -4.91
CA LYS A 120 -6.52 -27.00 -6.35
C LYS A 120 -7.29 -25.71 -6.67
N LEU A 121 -6.70 -24.89 -7.54
CA LEU A 121 -7.32 -23.69 -8.05
C LEU A 121 -8.63 -24.01 -8.78
N ARG A 122 -9.62 -23.16 -8.58
CA ARG A 122 -10.88 -23.21 -9.31
C ARG A 122 -10.69 -22.69 -10.74
N PRO A 123 -11.49 -23.15 -11.73
CA PRO A 123 -11.46 -22.56 -13.07
C PRO A 123 -11.71 -21.06 -13.06
N GLU A 124 -12.65 -20.60 -12.22
CA GLU A 124 -12.97 -19.17 -12.08
C GLU A 124 -11.80 -18.35 -11.53
N ALA A 125 -10.85 -18.98 -10.83
CA ALA A 125 -9.67 -18.32 -10.28
C ALA A 125 -8.63 -17.98 -11.36
N PHE A 126 -8.68 -18.63 -12.52
CA PHE A 126 -7.66 -18.48 -13.56
C PHE A 126 -7.70 -17.12 -14.21
N ASP A 127 -8.88 -16.59 -14.50
CA ASP A 127 -9.02 -15.28 -15.14
C ASP A 127 -8.54 -14.17 -14.18
N ILE A 128 -8.85 -14.29 -12.90
CA ILE A 128 -8.42 -13.35 -11.85
C ILE A 128 -6.90 -13.34 -11.71
N LEU A 129 -6.31 -14.53 -11.50
CA LEU A 129 -4.87 -14.65 -11.33
C LEU A 129 -4.10 -14.25 -12.60
N ARG A 130 -4.70 -14.44 -13.77
CA ARG A 130 -4.14 -13.97 -15.04
C ARG A 130 -4.15 -12.45 -15.11
N SER A 131 -5.27 -11.80 -14.83
CA SER A 131 -5.37 -10.33 -14.86
C SER A 131 -4.39 -9.68 -13.89
N VAL A 132 -4.32 -10.19 -12.65
CA VAL A 132 -3.35 -9.72 -11.66
C VAL A 132 -1.91 -10.00 -12.12
N GLY A 133 -1.67 -11.19 -12.67
CA GLY A 133 -0.35 -11.58 -13.17
C GLY A 133 0.16 -10.70 -14.31
N ILE A 134 -0.68 -10.35 -15.28
CA ILE A 134 -0.34 -9.42 -16.37
C ILE A 134 0.03 -8.05 -15.80
N LYS A 135 -0.74 -7.57 -14.82
CA LYS A 135 -0.45 -6.30 -14.15
C LYS A 135 0.88 -6.31 -13.41
N LEU A 136 1.20 -7.43 -12.75
CA LEU A 136 2.51 -7.61 -12.11
C LEU A 136 3.64 -7.57 -13.13
N LEU A 137 3.47 -8.16 -14.32
CA LEU A 137 4.47 -8.07 -15.39
C LEU A 137 4.67 -6.63 -15.89
N GLU A 138 3.59 -5.87 -16.11
CA GLU A 138 3.66 -4.47 -16.54
C GLU A 138 4.41 -3.59 -15.53
N LYS A 139 4.14 -3.78 -14.24
CA LYS A 139 4.76 -2.99 -13.16
C LYS A 139 6.17 -3.44 -12.83
N ASN A 140 6.56 -4.66 -13.22
CA ASN A 140 7.86 -5.26 -13.01
C ASN A 140 8.41 -5.05 -11.57
N PRO A 141 7.68 -5.54 -10.53
CA PRO A 141 8.08 -5.34 -9.14
C PRO A 141 9.40 -6.03 -8.85
N LYS A 142 10.17 -5.53 -7.87
CA LYS A 142 11.45 -6.15 -7.49
C LYS A 142 11.31 -7.48 -6.73
N SER A 143 10.14 -7.73 -6.14
CA SER A 143 9.84 -8.90 -5.32
C SER A 143 8.34 -9.19 -5.35
N ILE A 144 7.94 -10.46 -5.30
CA ILE A 144 6.54 -10.90 -5.29
C ILE A 144 6.37 -11.98 -4.22
N GLU A 145 5.81 -11.62 -3.08
CA GLU A 145 5.57 -12.59 -2.01
C GLU A 145 4.15 -13.15 -2.11
N VAL A 146 4.01 -14.47 -1.98
CA VAL A 146 2.73 -15.17 -2.00
C VAL A 146 2.54 -15.90 -0.67
N GLU A 147 1.61 -15.43 0.14
CA GLU A 147 1.27 -16.04 1.42
C GLU A 147 -0.08 -16.75 1.34
N GLY A 148 -0.16 -17.95 1.95
CA GLY A 148 -1.40 -18.68 2.13
C GLY A 148 -1.87 -18.53 3.56
N HIS A 149 -3.11 -18.09 3.77
CA HIS A 149 -3.77 -18.16 5.06
C HIS A 149 -4.88 -19.22 5.04
N THR A 150 -5.11 -19.82 6.19
CA THR A 150 -6.25 -20.71 6.43
C THR A 150 -6.91 -20.24 7.71
N ASP A 151 -8.24 -20.31 7.78
CA ASP A 151 -8.97 -20.00 9.00
C ASP A 151 -8.52 -20.89 10.19
N SER A 152 -8.74 -20.39 11.39
CA SER A 152 -8.52 -21.03 12.68
C SER A 152 -9.30 -22.34 12.88
N THR A 153 -10.31 -22.63 12.06
CA THR A 153 -11.01 -23.91 12.09
C THR A 153 -10.08 -25.05 11.68
N PRO A 154 -9.79 -26.03 12.56
CA PRO A 154 -8.86 -27.10 12.23
C PRO A 154 -9.40 -27.97 11.09
N ILE A 155 -8.64 -28.10 10.01
CA ILE A 155 -8.89 -29.09 8.96
C ILE A 155 -7.98 -30.28 9.21
N ARG A 156 -8.60 -31.47 9.22
CA ARG A 156 -7.89 -32.75 9.23
C ARG A 156 -8.43 -33.61 8.11
N SER A 157 -7.66 -33.71 7.03
CA SER A 157 -8.01 -34.55 5.90
C SER A 157 -6.87 -35.50 5.58
N ARG A 158 -7.15 -36.56 4.82
CA ARG A 158 -6.12 -37.50 4.37
C ARG A 158 -5.03 -36.81 3.54
N GLN A 159 -5.39 -35.73 2.84
CA GLN A 159 -4.50 -35.01 1.95
C GLN A 159 -3.74 -33.88 2.66
N PHE A 160 -4.37 -33.23 3.64
CA PHE A 160 -3.81 -32.14 4.43
C PHE A 160 -4.02 -32.44 5.92
N PRO A 161 -2.98 -32.97 6.60
CA PRO A 161 -3.05 -33.33 8.01
C PRO A 161 -3.29 -32.14 8.95
N SER A 162 -2.92 -30.92 8.54
CA SER A 162 -3.17 -29.68 9.24
C SER A 162 -3.42 -28.51 8.28
N ASN A 163 -3.86 -27.39 8.87
CA ASN A 163 -4.05 -26.11 8.17
C ASN A 163 -2.74 -25.58 7.56
N TRP A 164 -1.59 -25.94 8.13
CA TRP A 164 -0.27 -25.54 7.65
C TRP A 164 0.09 -26.15 6.31
N GLU A 165 -0.18 -27.45 6.10
CA GLU A 165 0.08 -28.08 4.80
C GLU A 165 -0.89 -27.53 3.75
N LEU A 166 -2.13 -27.22 4.13
CA LEU A 166 -3.11 -26.66 3.21
C LEU A 166 -2.72 -25.25 2.75
N SER A 167 -2.33 -24.36 3.67
CA SER A 167 -1.91 -23.00 3.32
C SER A 167 -0.67 -23.00 2.43
N SER A 168 0.32 -23.82 2.77
CA SER A 168 1.55 -23.95 1.99
C SER A 168 1.28 -24.51 0.59
N ALA A 169 0.41 -25.51 0.47
CA ALA A 169 0.03 -26.08 -0.81
C ALA A 169 -0.76 -25.10 -1.70
N ARG A 170 -1.59 -24.24 -1.08
CA ARG A 170 -2.32 -23.17 -1.78
C ARG A 170 -1.39 -22.10 -2.33
N ALA A 171 -0.48 -21.59 -1.49
CA ALA A 171 0.53 -20.62 -1.93
C ALA A 171 1.37 -21.18 -3.09
N THR A 172 1.82 -22.44 -2.96
CA THR A 172 2.55 -23.14 -4.03
C THR A 172 1.74 -23.24 -5.33
N SER A 173 0.43 -23.45 -5.25
CA SER A 173 -0.43 -23.56 -6.43
C SER A 173 -0.58 -22.22 -7.16
N VAL A 174 -0.65 -21.11 -6.42
CA VAL A 174 -0.67 -19.76 -7.00
C VAL A 174 0.66 -19.42 -7.62
N VAL A 175 1.78 -19.65 -6.92
CA VAL A 175 3.14 -19.45 -7.46
C VAL A 175 3.34 -20.25 -8.74
N LYS A 176 2.95 -21.53 -8.74
CA LYS A 176 3.03 -22.37 -9.93
C LYS A 176 2.21 -21.80 -11.08
N PHE A 177 1.00 -21.33 -10.82
CA PHE A 177 0.16 -20.68 -11.84
C PHE A 177 0.85 -19.45 -12.45
N LEU A 178 1.39 -18.56 -11.61
CA LEU A 178 2.09 -17.35 -12.05
C LEU A 178 3.31 -17.67 -12.92
N ILE A 179 4.08 -18.69 -12.57
CA ILE A 179 5.24 -19.10 -13.36
C ILE A 179 4.79 -19.76 -14.68
N THR A 180 3.86 -20.73 -14.63
CA THR A 180 3.58 -21.57 -15.80
C THR A 180 2.59 -20.95 -16.79
N ILE A 181 1.64 -20.16 -16.30
CA ILE A 181 0.55 -19.60 -17.12
C ILE A 181 0.82 -18.14 -17.46
N VAL A 182 1.26 -17.35 -16.48
CA VAL A 182 1.55 -15.92 -16.66
C VAL A 182 2.98 -15.71 -17.18
N ASN A 183 3.86 -16.70 -17.07
CA ASN A 183 5.26 -16.63 -17.50
C ASN A 183 6.09 -15.61 -16.69
N ILE A 184 5.81 -15.52 -15.39
CA ILE A 184 6.63 -14.75 -14.45
C ILE A 184 7.94 -15.52 -14.22
N ASP A 185 9.06 -14.97 -14.67
CA ASP A 185 10.39 -15.57 -14.52
C ASP A 185 10.83 -15.52 -13.04
N PRO A 186 11.03 -16.68 -12.38
CA PRO A 186 11.46 -16.72 -10.97
C PRO A 186 12.77 -15.98 -10.69
N SER A 187 13.66 -15.85 -11.68
CA SER A 187 14.96 -15.19 -11.51
C SER A 187 14.87 -13.66 -11.47
N ASN A 188 13.77 -13.08 -11.98
CA ASN A 188 13.55 -11.63 -11.99
C ASN A 188 13.06 -11.08 -10.65
N TYR A 189 12.64 -11.95 -9.71
CA TYR A 189 12.03 -11.54 -8.44
C TYR A 189 12.81 -12.10 -7.27
N LYS A 190 13.27 -11.20 -6.39
CA LYS A 190 14.22 -11.51 -5.30
C LYS A 190 13.65 -12.50 -4.27
N GLN A 191 12.33 -12.54 -4.13
CA GLN A 191 11.56 -13.53 -3.40
C GLN A 191 10.27 -13.70 -4.19
N LEU A 192 10.16 -14.80 -4.96
CA LEU A 192 8.87 -15.36 -5.32
C LEU A 192 8.50 -16.30 -4.16
N GLY A 193 7.68 -15.80 -3.24
CA GLY A 193 7.55 -16.34 -1.88
C GLY A 193 7.14 -17.82 -1.79
N THR A 194 8.07 -18.63 -1.28
CA THR A 194 7.82 -19.84 -0.50
C THR A 194 6.95 -19.53 0.71
N ALA A 195 5.98 -20.41 0.99
CA ALA A 195 5.03 -20.36 2.11
C ALA A 195 5.64 -19.77 3.40
N SER A 196 5.24 -18.55 3.76
CA SER A 196 5.68 -17.87 4.97
C SER A 196 4.85 -18.31 6.18
N LEU A 197 5.54 -18.82 7.20
CA LEU A 197 5.00 -19.37 8.44
C LEU A 197 4.69 -18.24 9.42
N ASN A 198 3.42 -17.85 9.55
CA ASN A 198 2.98 -16.96 10.63
C ASN A 198 1.84 -17.59 11.43
N HIS A 199 2.22 -18.34 12.48
CA HIS A 199 1.38 -18.50 13.66
C HIS A 199 2.18 -17.99 14.85
N ARG A 200 1.71 -16.91 15.47
CA ARG A 200 2.10 -16.62 16.84
C ARG A 200 1.39 -17.64 17.72
N PRO A 201 2.09 -18.49 18.48
CA PRO A 201 1.44 -19.25 19.53
C PRO A 201 0.84 -18.25 20.53
N LYS A 202 -0.40 -18.48 20.94
CA LYS A 202 -0.98 -17.82 22.12
C LYS A 202 -0.18 -18.21 23.37
#